data_AF-A0A937F7L4-F1
#
_entry.id   AF-A0A937F7L4-F1
#
_cell.length_a   1.000
_cell.length_b   1.000
_cell.length_c   1.000
_cell.angle_alpha   90.00
_cell.angle_beta   90.00
_cell.angle_gamma   90.00
#
_symmetry.space_group_name_H-M   'P 1'
#
loop_
_entity.id
_entity.type
_entity.pdbx_description
1 polymer ?
#
loop_
_entity_poly.entity_id
_entity_poly.type
_entity_poly.pdbx_seq_one_letter_code
_entity_poly.pdbx_strand_id
1 'polypeptide(L)'
;MKNLMMMLLASMAMVFMSCDSDDGDDVKPQEVPEEVKTTFNNEFPKAAKVEWEALASIYEVEFEIDAVDYEAQLSSDGILIRYKYEITVNQLPEQVGRAINESYPDKIIDDLDVLVQGGANYYMVDFENSTPDHFVFDEAGKETDSVEYWD
;
A
#
# COMPACT_ATOMS: atom_id res chain seq x y z
N MET A 1 16.57 40.49 47.58
CA MET A 1 16.79 39.03 47.64
C MET A 1 17.53 38.69 46.35
N LYS A 2 18.87 38.70 46.39
CA LYS A 2 19.77 37.53 46.46
C LYS A 2 19.67 36.61 45.22
N ASN A 3 20.86 36.18 44.78
CA ASN A 3 21.27 34.95 44.06
C ASN A 3 20.90 34.67 42.58
N LEU A 4 21.81 35.13 41.71
CA LEU A 4 22.57 34.41 40.67
C LEU A 4 22.81 32.88 40.90
N MET A 5 22.61 32.04 39.85
CA MET A 5 23.42 30.85 39.41
C MET A 5 22.68 30.15 38.23
N MET A 6 23.04 30.27 36.95
CA MET A 6 24.04 29.53 36.13
C MET A 6 23.98 27.98 36.16
N MET A 7 23.96 27.39 34.94
CA MET A 7 24.22 26.00 34.52
C MET A 7 23.04 25.02 34.67
N LEU A 8 22.67 24.13 33.73
CA LEU A 8 23.47 23.32 32.81
C LEU A 8 22.68 22.94 31.54
N LEU A 9 23.41 22.77 30.44
CA LEU A 9 23.00 22.06 29.24
C LEU A 9 22.60 20.60 29.55
N ALA A 10 21.49 20.16 28.98
CA ALA A 10 21.30 18.79 28.55
C ALA A 10 20.61 18.84 27.18
N SER A 11 21.42 19.00 26.13
CA SER A 11 21.00 18.76 24.76
C SER A 11 20.71 17.26 24.62
N MET A 12 19.44 16.88 24.82
CA MET A 12 18.97 15.58 24.38
C MET A 12 18.83 15.68 22.86
N ALA A 13 19.89 15.32 22.15
CA ALA A 13 19.76 14.98 20.73
C ALA A 13 18.91 13.71 20.68
N MET A 14 17.60 13.86 20.53
CA MET A 14 16.76 12.81 19.98
C MET A 14 17.25 12.62 18.54
N VAL A 15 18.12 11.64 18.36
CA VAL A 15 18.31 11.02 17.05
C VAL A 15 16.97 10.35 16.77
N PHE A 16 16.15 10.98 15.94
CA PHE A 16 15.06 10.28 15.28
C PHE A 16 15.75 9.22 14.41
N MET A 17 15.85 8.00 14.95
CA MET A 17 15.92 6.81 14.10
C MET A 17 14.58 6.79 13.37
N SER A 18 14.57 7.33 12.15
CA SER A 18 13.59 6.93 11.15
C SER A 18 13.78 5.42 11.00
N CYS A 19 12.85 4.65 11.54
CA CYS A 19 12.65 3.30 11.01
C CYS A 19 11.88 3.54 9.71
N ASP A 20 12.59 3.78 8.61
CA ASP A 20 12.11 3.22 7.35
C ASP A 20 12.30 1.72 7.53
N SER A 21 11.18 1.02 7.68
CA SER A 21 11.15 -0.43 7.62
C SER A 21 10.72 -0.83 6.21
N ASP A 22 11.40 -0.27 5.20
CA ASP A 22 11.56 -0.94 3.91
C ASP A 22 12.51 -2.11 4.18
N ASP A 23 11.93 -3.27 4.44
CA ASP A 23 12.67 -4.51 4.70
C ASP A 23 13.19 -5.15 3.39
N GLY A 24 12.98 -4.51 2.22
CA GLY A 24 13.50 -4.96 0.94
C GLY A 24 14.63 -4.09 0.40
N ASP A 25 15.35 -4.69 -0.53
CA ASP A 25 16.44 -4.02 -1.22
C ASP A 25 15.90 -3.52 -2.57
N ASP A 26 16.00 -2.22 -2.83
CA ASP A 26 15.85 -1.66 -4.17
C ASP A 26 16.67 -2.49 -5.16
N VAL A 27 16.02 -3.06 -6.16
CA VAL A 27 16.70 -3.83 -7.19
C VAL A 27 16.60 -3.14 -8.53
N LYS A 28 17.73 -3.12 -9.23
CA LYS A 28 17.72 -2.58 -10.59
C LYS A 28 16.88 -3.50 -11.48
N PRO A 29 16.19 -2.97 -12.51
CA PRO A 29 15.43 -3.79 -13.45
C PRO A 29 16.24 -4.92 -14.12
N GLN A 30 17.57 -4.82 -14.16
CA GLN A 30 18.45 -5.87 -14.71
C GLN A 30 18.67 -7.04 -13.75
N GLU A 31 18.39 -6.87 -12.46
CA GLU A 31 18.57 -7.86 -11.39
C GLU A 31 17.29 -8.69 -11.15
N VAL A 32 16.15 -8.22 -11.69
CA VAL A 32 14.88 -8.95 -11.67
C VAL A 32 14.92 -10.11 -12.69
N PRO A 33 14.55 -11.36 -12.29
CA PRO A 33 14.50 -12.52 -13.15
C PRO A 33 13.66 -12.30 -14.42
N GLU A 34 14.07 -12.95 -15.52
CA GLU A 34 13.38 -12.79 -16.81
C GLU A 34 11.94 -13.33 -16.78
N GLU A 35 11.66 -14.43 -16.06
CA GLU A 35 10.29 -14.91 -15.87
C GLU A 35 9.40 -13.89 -15.16
N VAL A 36 9.89 -13.24 -14.10
CA VAL A 36 9.17 -12.21 -13.34
C VAL A 36 8.84 -11.02 -14.25
N LYS A 37 9.84 -10.50 -14.98
CA LYS A 37 9.62 -9.41 -15.95
C LYS A 37 8.67 -9.81 -17.06
N THR A 38 8.74 -11.06 -17.54
CA THR A 38 7.85 -11.54 -18.60
C THR A 38 6.40 -11.57 -18.12
N THR A 39 6.14 -12.12 -16.94
CA THR A 39 4.80 -12.12 -16.35
C THR A 39 4.30 -10.71 -16.13
N PHE A 40 5.10 -9.84 -15.51
CA PHE A 40 4.74 -8.44 -15.29
C PHE A 40 4.35 -7.72 -16.59
N ASN A 41 5.18 -7.80 -17.64
CA ASN A 41 4.90 -7.14 -18.91
C ASN A 41 3.67 -7.70 -19.64
N ASN A 42 3.31 -8.96 -19.40
CA ASN A 42 2.13 -9.58 -19.98
C ASN A 42 0.83 -9.17 -19.24
N GLU A 43 0.88 -9.12 -17.91
CA GLU A 43 -0.26 -8.73 -17.06
C GLU A 43 -0.50 -7.21 -17.14
N PHE A 44 0.57 -6.42 -17.18
CA PHE A 44 0.54 -4.95 -17.15
C PHE A 44 1.24 -4.32 -18.37
N PRO A 45 0.76 -4.55 -19.61
CA PRO A 45 1.45 -4.13 -20.84
C PRO A 45 1.54 -2.61 -21.04
N LYS A 46 0.86 -1.83 -20.21
CA LYS A 46 0.86 -0.36 -20.21
C LYS A 46 1.68 0.26 -19.08
N ALA A 47 2.30 -0.55 -18.23
CA ALA A 47 3.03 -0.06 -17.07
C ALA A 47 4.10 0.98 -17.47
N ALA A 48 4.16 2.06 -16.72
CA ALA A 48 5.15 3.11 -16.79
C ALA A 48 5.73 3.36 -15.39
N LYS A 49 6.85 4.09 -15.31
CA LYS A 49 7.52 4.43 -14.04
C LYS A 49 7.71 3.21 -13.11
N VAL A 50 8.26 2.14 -13.67
CA VAL A 50 8.39 0.84 -13.00
C VAL A 50 9.59 0.84 -12.06
N GLU A 51 9.35 0.61 -10.78
CA GLU A 51 10.33 0.51 -9.70
C GLU A 51 10.18 -0.86 -9.02
N TRP A 52 11.30 -1.50 -8.68
CA TRP A 52 11.30 -2.90 -8.19
C TRP A 52 12.03 -2.99 -6.87
N GLU A 53 11.45 -3.78 -5.96
CA GLU A 53 12.05 -4.16 -4.69
C GLU A 53 12.08 -5.69 -4.57
N ALA A 54 13.14 -6.23 -3.95
CA ALA A 54 13.24 -7.65 -3.65
C ALA A 54 13.02 -7.92 -2.16
N LEU A 55 11.92 -8.61 -1.85
CA LEU A 55 11.50 -8.98 -0.50
C LEU A 55 11.58 -10.50 -0.33
N ALA A 56 12.76 -10.98 0.07
CA ALA A 56 13.06 -12.41 0.24
C ALA A 56 12.77 -13.28 -1.01
N SER A 57 11.60 -13.91 -1.11
CA SER A 57 11.17 -14.73 -2.25
C SER A 57 10.10 -14.07 -3.13
N ILE A 58 9.84 -12.78 -2.90
CA ILE A 58 8.88 -11.95 -3.61
C ILE A 58 9.63 -10.81 -4.28
N TYR A 59 9.18 -10.46 -5.47
CA TYR A 59 9.49 -9.21 -6.14
C TYR A 59 8.26 -8.32 -6.06
N GLU A 60 8.42 -7.18 -5.43
CA GLU A 60 7.43 -6.12 -5.43
C GLU A 60 7.74 -5.13 -6.54
N VAL A 61 6.70 -4.61 -7.16
CA VAL A 61 6.83 -3.64 -8.25
C VAL A 61 5.78 -2.56 -8.11
N GLU A 62 6.26 -1.33 -7.98
CA GLU A 62 5.47 -0.11 -8.09
C GLU A 62 5.51 0.40 -9.53
N PHE A 63 4.37 0.84 -10.04
CA PHE A 63 4.26 1.34 -11.40
C PHE A 63 2.99 2.16 -11.60
N GLU A 64 2.91 2.88 -12.72
CA GLU A 64 1.73 3.62 -13.11
C GLU A 64 1.08 3.03 -14.36
N ILE A 65 -0.25 2.99 -14.40
CA ILE A 65 -1.03 2.83 -15.63
C ILE A 65 -1.95 4.04 -15.79
N ASP A 66 -1.77 4.79 -16.89
CA ASP A 66 -2.61 5.96 -17.18
C ASP A 66 -2.66 6.98 -16.01
N ALA A 67 -1.54 7.12 -15.28
CA ALA A 67 -1.33 7.95 -14.08
C ALA A 67 -2.13 7.52 -12.83
N VAL A 68 -2.55 6.26 -12.78
CA VAL A 68 -3.03 5.58 -11.57
C VAL A 68 -1.88 4.75 -11.03
N ASP A 69 -1.67 4.81 -9.73
CA ASP A 69 -0.63 4.05 -9.03
C ASP A 69 -1.07 2.60 -8.84
N TYR A 70 -0.13 1.68 -9.08
CA TYR A 70 -0.28 0.24 -8.95
C TYR A 70 0.91 -0.33 -8.21
N GLU A 71 0.63 -1.35 -7.42
CA GLU A 71 1.65 -2.20 -6.81
C GLU A 71 1.31 -3.66 -7.07
N ALA A 72 2.31 -4.46 -7.39
CA ALA A 72 2.13 -5.90 -7.59
C ALA A 72 3.23 -6.71 -6.90
N GLN A 73 2.84 -7.88 -6.38
CA GLN A 73 3.78 -8.86 -5.83
C GLN A 73 3.82 -10.09 -6.73
N LEU A 74 5.03 -10.44 -7.17
CA LEU A 74 5.31 -11.62 -7.97
C LEU A 74 6.25 -12.56 -7.21
N SER A 75 6.03 -13.87 -7.30
CA SER A 75 7.00 -14.84 -6.78
C SER A 75 8.28 -14.86 -7.62
N SER A 76 9.38 -15.37 -7.06
CA SER A 76 10.64 -15.57 -7.80
C SER A 76 10.50 -16.43 -9.07
N ASP A 77 9.48 -17.29 -9.13
CA ASP A 77 9.17 -18.14 -10.28
C ASP A 77 8.28 -17.44 -11.33
N GLY A 78 8.02 -16.14 -11.15
CA GLY A 78 7.22 -15.32 -12.07
C GLY A 78 5.72 -15.55 -11.99
N ILE A 79 5.18 -15.91 -10.82
CA ILE A 79 3.73 -16.03 -10.60
C ILE A 79 3.22 -14.74 -9.98
N LEU A 80 2.21 -14.09 -10.59
CA LEU A 80 1.50 -12.97 -9.99
C LEU A 80 0.71 -13.46 -8.76
N ILE A 81 1.04 -12.92 -7.58
CA ILE A 81 0.42 -13.30 -6.31
C ILE A 81 -0.82 -12.43 -6.06
N ARG A 82 -0.65 -11.12 -6.19
CA ARG A 82 -1.64 -10.08 -5.90
C ARG A 82 -1.17 -8.74 -6.45
N TYR A 83 -2.10 -7.82 -6.64
CA TYR A 83 -1.81 -6.42 -6.95
C TYR A 83 -2.88 -5.51 -6.35
N LYS A 84 -2.52 -4.28 -6.01
CA LYS A 84 -3.44 -3.21 -5.60
C LYS A 84 -3.30 -2.02 -6.55
N TYR A 85 -4.35 -1.21 -6.64
CA TYR A 85 -4.32 0.02 -7.44
C TYR A 85 -5.32 1.03 -6.92
N GLU A 86 -4.93 2.30 -7.00
CA GLU A 86 -5.72 3.42 -6.50
C GLU A 86 -7.00 3.60 -7.32
N ILE A 87 -8.09 3.89 -6.63
CA ILE A 87 -9.36 4.29 -7.24
C ILE A 87 -9.97 5.49 -6.50
N THR A 88 -10.84 6.20 -7.18
CA THR A 88 -11.65 7.25 -6.56
C THR A 88 -12.99 6.69 -6.07
N VAL A 89 -13.64 7.40 -5.14
CA VAL A 89 -15.00 7.07 -4.66
C VAL A 89 -16.01 6.82 -5.78
N ASN A 90 -15.88 7.51 -6.92
CA ASN A 90 -16.79 7.36 -8.07
C ASN A 90 -16.61 6.03 -8.82
N GLN A 91 -15.51 5.31 -8.58
CA GLN A 91 -15.20 4.01 -9.18
C GLN A 91 -15.64 2.84 -8.30
N LEU A 92 -16.09 3.09 -7.06
CA LEU A 92 -16.64 2.04 -6.20
C LEU A 92 -17.89 1.40 -6.81
N PRO A 93 -18.06 0.08 -6.67
CA PRO A 93 -19.36 -0.52 -6.87
C PRO A 93 -20.38 0.11 -5.93
N GLU A 94 -21.57 0.41 -6.45
CA GLU A 94 -22.63 1.10 -5.71
C GLU A 94 -22.94 0.42 -4.36
N GLN A 95 -22.94 -0.91 -4.33
CA GLN A 95 -23.20 -1.67 -3.11
C GLN A 95 -22.12 -1.47 -2.04
N VAL A 96 -20.85 -1.44 -2.45
CA VAL A 96 -19.72 -1.24 -1.54
C VAL A 96 -19.73 0.19 -1.00
N GLY A 97 -19.88 1.18 -1.88
CA GLY A 97 -19.99 2.59 -1.48
C GLY A 97 -21.17 2.84 -0.54
N ARG A 98 -22.32 2.20 -0.78
CA ARG A 98 -23.47 2.27 0.14
C ARG A 98 -23.13 1.68 1.50
N ALA A 99 -22.51 0.50 1.54
CA ALA A 99 -22.16 -0.16 2.78
C ALA A 99 -21.15 0.65 3.60
N ILE A 100 -20.12 1.21 2.96
CA ILE A 100 -19.15 2.11 3.60
C ILE A 100 -19.88 3.30 4.25
N ASN A 101 -20.75 3.98 3.50
CA ASN A 101 -21.48 5.14 4.01
C ASN A 101 -22.48 4.79 5.13
N GLU A 102 -23.09 3.59 5.10
CA GLU A 102 -23.99 3.12 6.16
C GLU A 102 -23.22 2.76 7.45
N SER A 103 -22.05 2.14 7.33
CA SER A 103 -21.20 1.76 8.46
C SER A 103 -20.44 2.94 9.06
N TYR A 104 -20.02 3.90 8.22
CA TYR A 104 -19.14 5.01 8.59
C TYR A 104 -19.68 6.38 8.10
N PRO A 105 -20.90 6.79 8.51
CA PRO A 105 -21.57 7.97 7.95
C PRO A 105 -20.86 9.31 8.21
N ASP A 106 -20.00 9.37 9.23
CA ASP A 106 -19.29 10.60 9.65
C ASP A 106 -17.80 10.57 9.31
N LYS A 107 -17.32 9.54 8.59
CA LYS A 107 -15.91 9.41 8.20
C LYS A 107 -15.68 9.99 6.81
N ILE A 108 -14.47 10.50 6.59
CA ILE A 108 -13.99 11.02 5.29
C ILE A 108 -12.97 10.01 4.78
N ILE A 109 -13.19 9.52 3.56
CA ILE A 109 -12.24 8.63 2.87
C ILE A 109 -11.02 9.48 2.48
N ASP A 110 -9.83 9.02 2.89
CA ASP A 110 -8.53 9.62 2.61
C ASP A 110 -7.89 8.94 1.39
N ASP A 111 -7.86 7.60 1.40
CA ASP A 111 -7.34 6.78 0.30
C ASP A 111 -8.25 5.57 0.02
N LEU A 112 -8.15 5.02 -1.19
CA LEU A 112 -8.97 3.91 -1.64
C LEU A 112 -8.26 3.07 -2.71
N ASP A 113 -8.01 1.82 -2.37
CA ASP A 113 -7.45 0.84 -3.30
C ASP A 113 -8.41 -0.30 -3.63
N VAL A 114 -8.23 -0.86 -4.83
CA VAL A 114 -8.73 -2.21 -5.14
C VAL A 114 -7.59 -3.21 -5.00
N LEU A 115 -7.68 -4.10 -4.02
CA LEU A 115 -6.82 -5.26 -3.90
C LEU A 115 -7.39 -6.43 -4.70
N VAL A 116 -6.60 -6.95 -5.64
CA VAL A 116 -6.93 -8.13 -6.42
C VAL A 116 -6.09 -9.31 -5.93
N GLN A 117 -6.75 -10.30 -5.33
CA GLN A 117 -6.10 -11.48 -4.76
C GLN A 117 -7.00 -12.70 -4.82
N GLY A 118 -6.45 -13.85 -5.25
CA GLY A 118 -7.19 -15.11 -5.28
C GLY A 118 -8.39 -15.13 -6.24
N GLY A 119 -8.39 -14.25 -7.25
CA GLY A 119 -9.50 -14.10 -8.21
C GLY A 119 -10.71 -13.32 -7.69
N ALA A 120 -10.56 -12.63 -6.55
CA ALA A 120 -11.56 -11.72 -6.00
C ALA A 120 -10.99 -10.30 -5.87
N ASN A 121 -11.88 -9.33 -5.83
CA ASN A 121 -11.58 -7.94 -5.54
C ASN A 121 -11.97 -7.60 -4.10
N TYR A 122 -11.13 -6.83 -3.44
CA TYR A 122 -11.40 -6.23 -2.15
C TYR A 122 -11.16 -4.72 -2.24
N TYR A 123 -11.86 -3.96 -1.42
CA TYR A 123 -11.80 -2.51 -1.41
C TYR A 123 -11.19 -2.10 -0.07
N MET A 124 -9.95 -1.59 -0.12
CA MET A 124 -9.22 -1.10 1.04
C MET A 124 -9.50 0.38 1.16
N VAL A 125 -10.04 0.80 2.31
CA VAL A 125 -10.50 2.16 2.55
C VAL A 125 -9.75 2.73 3.73
N ASP A 126 -9.05 3.83 3.49
CA ASP A 126 -8.45 4.62 4.56
C ASP A 126 -9.35 5.78 4.89
N PHE A 127 -9.54 6.04 6.19
CA PHE A 127 -10.30 7.19 6.64
C PHE A 127 -9.39 8.20 7.34
N GLU A 128 -9.64 9.49 7.10
CA GLU A 128 -8.89 10.57 7.72
C GLU A 128 -8.85 10.40 9.26
N ASN A 129 -7.64 10.43 9.83
CA ASN A 129 -7.39 10.34 11.27
C ASN A 129 -8.01 9.09 11.93
N SER A 130 -8.04 7.97 11.23
CA SER A 130 -8.55 6.69 11.74
C SER A 130 -7.42 5.78 12.21
N THR A 131 -7.74 4.85 13.11
CA THR A 131 -6.94 3.65 13.36
C THR A 131 -7.94 2.47 13.49
N PRO A 132 -7.72 1.32 12.85
CA PRO A 132 -6.62 1.03 11.91
C PRO A 132 -6.65 1.95 10.69
N ASP A 133 -5.55 1.97 9.95
CA ASP A 133 -5.41 2.79 8.74
C ASP A 133 -6.36 2.24 7.66
N HIS A 134 -6.24 0.93 7.37
CA HIS A 134 -7.08 0.23 6.38
C HIS A 134 -8.36 -0.41 6.96
N PHE A 135 -9.47 -0.21 6.26
CA PHE A 135 -10.73 -0.97 6.41
C PHE A 135 -11.03 -1.72 5.12
N VAL A 136 -11.18 -3.04 5.18
CA VAL A 136 -11.29 -3.87 3.96
C VAL A 136 -12.72 -4.38 3.77
N PHE A 137 -13.28 -4.17 2.59
CA PHE A 137 -14.61 -4.63 2.20
C PHE A 137 -14.54 -5.64 1.04
N ASP A 138 -15.36 -6.68 1.11
CA ASP A 138 -15.56 -7.60 -0.02
C ASP A 138 -16.48 -7.01 -1.11
N GLU A 139 -16.64 -7.72 -2.23
CA GLU A 139 -17.50 -7.31 -3.35
C GLU A 139 -18.98 -7.14 -2.98
N ALA A 140 -19.43 -7.71 -1.86
CA ALA A 140 -20.79 -7.55 -1.36
C ALA A 140 -20.94 -6.34 -0.41
N GLY A 141 -19.85 -5.60 -0.16
CA GLY A 141 -19.78 -4.48 0.77
C GLY A 141 -19.70 -4.92 2.24
N LYS A 142 -19.33 -6.17 2.51
CA LYS A 142 -19.14 -6.64 3.88
C LYS A 142 -17.69 -6.39 4.29
N GLU A 143 -17.51 -5.66 5.39
CA GLU A 143 -16.21 -5.48 6.03
C GLU A 143 -15.64 -6.82 6.52
N THR A 144 -14.33 -7.02 6.34
CA THR A 144 -13.66 -8.27 6.68
C THR A 144 -12.19 -8.09 7.04
N ASP A 145 -11.76 -8.78 8.09
CA ASP A 145 -10.34 -8.85 8.52
C ASP A 145 -9.67 -10.14 8.02
N SER A 146 -10.34 -10.89 7.15
CA SER A 146 -9.87 -12.23 6.73
C SER A 146 -8.92 -12.23 5.54
N VAL A 147 -8.57 -11.05 5.04
CA VAL A 147 -7.78 -10.87 3.81
C VAL A 147 -6.45 -10.29 4.20
N GLU A 148 -5.37 -10.96 3.81
CA GLU A 148 -4.02 -10.43 3.94
C GLU A 148 -3.76 -9.41 2.83
N TYR A 149 -3.25 -8.24 3.20
CA TYR A 149 -2.77 -7.17 2.32
C TYR A 149 -1.34 -6.79 2.71
N TRP A 150 -0.76 -5.80 2.04
CA TRP A 150 0.52 -5.21 2.40
C TRP A 150 0.43 -3.70 2.24
N ASP A 151 1.23 -3.01 3.05
CA ASP A 151 1.52 -1.60 2.88
C ASP A 151 2.71 -1.48 1.96
#